data_AF-A0A9N9T318-F1
#
_entry.id   AF-A0A9N9T318-F1
#
_cell.length_a   1.000
_cell.length_b   1.000
_cell.length_c   1.000
_cell.angle_alpha   90.00
_cell.angle_beta   90.00
_cell.angle_gamma   90.00
#
_symmetry.space_group_name_H-M   'P 1'
#
loop_
_entity.id
_entity.type
_entity.pdbx_description
1 polymer ?
#
loop_
_entity_poly.entity_id
_entity_poly.type
_entity_poly.pdbx_seq_one_letter_code
_entity_poly.pdbx_strand_id
1 'polypeptide(L)'
;MWSAISKIFTKNFSTNNVQSDENISDEMDRGTKRKTDMDITFVTRLAKQKASIKWLLSKAFNNKIPENLKEPFYRDHENQEHLKPQIVGGLANAEIYCLALGNIYSDPNYHNLNHWAILQTLSRKSVYNNEDAQLTETTLIQTNPLRMSAHMAVIEMIMNLYTKEVVSADRVLSAIYRFKHGKGPAPNIPDNVVDQLLQWVTHACDAMRMRIEEEIGEEQNGGDGDRLKVPEFSPLRDLKDLCDGVALAALISYYCPDELSWTDIRISRVPSVQDSIYNLQLLQDFCSRCLPSSIFHLMPEDITYMRE
;
A
#
# COMPACT_ATOMS: atom_id res chain seq x y z
N MET A 1 15.81 -23.45 12.14
CA MET A 1 14.47 -23.83 11.62
C MET A 1 14.03 -23.00 10.41
N TRP A 2 14.98 -22.55 9.57
CA TRP A 2 14.77 -21.89 8.28
C TRP A 2 15.46 -22.66 7.12
N SER A 3 15.71 -23.96 7.33
CA SER A 3 16.33 -24.88 6.34
C SER A 3 15.36 -25.98 5.88
N ALA A 4 14.16 -26.05 6.47
CA ALA A 4 13.19 -27.14 6.23
C ALA A 4 12.19 -26.85 5.09
N ILE A 5 12.03 -25.59 4.66
CA ILE A 5 11.06 -25.22 3.59
C ILE A 5 11.70 -25.34 2.19
N SER A 6 13.02 -25.24 2.07
CA SER A 6 13.73 -25.35 0.77
C SER A 6 13.80 -26.80 0.24
N LYS A 7 13.63 -27.82 1.08
CA LYS A 7 13.79 -29.24 0.69
C LYS A 7 12.54 -29.91 0.11
N ILE A 8 11.43 -29.18 -0.04
CA ILE A 8 10.15 -29.74 -0.52
C ILE A 8 10.01 -29.69 -2.06
N PHE A 9 10.87 -28.96 -2.79
CA PHE A 9 10.74 -28.80 -4.25
C PHE A 9 11.88 -29.39 -5.11
N THR A 10 12.79 -30.19 -4.56
CA THR A 10 14.00 -30.66 -5.28
C THR A 10 14.20 -32.17 -5.26
N LYS A 11 13.14 -32.95 -5.46
CA LYS A 11 13.30 -34.40 -5.66
C LYS A 11 12.30 -34.97 -6.67
N ASN A 12 12.70 -34.93 -7.93
CA ASN A 12 12.64 -36.06 -8.86
C ASN A 12 13.21 -35.60 -10.21
N PHE A 13 14.44 -36.01 -10.50
CA PHE A 13 14.89 -36.63 -11.76
C PHE A 13 16.42 -36.74 -11.69
N SER A 14 16.89 -37.93 -11.36
CA SER A 14 18.27 -38.34 -11.64
C SER A 14 18.20 -39.37 -12.76
N THR A 15 18.91 -39.14 -13.88
CA THR A 15 20.17 -39.85 -14.20
C THR A 15 20.73 -39.44 -15.57
N ASN A 16 22.04 -39.12 -15.55
CA ASN A 16 23.07 -39.24 -16.60
C ASN A 16 22.91 -38.33 -17.85
N ASN A 17 23.89 -37.52 -18.26
CA ASN A 17 25.26 -37.90 -18.60
C ASN A 17 26.20 -36.66 -18.62
N VAL A 18 27.49 -36.86 -18.37
CA VAL A 18 28.53 -35.82 -18.29
C VAL A 18 29.06 -35.46 -19.69
N GLN A 19 29.07 -34.17 -20.07
CA GLN A 19 30.21 -33.53 -20.77
C GLN A 19 30.10 -32.00 -20.96
N SER A 20 31.20 -31.33 -20.58
CA SER A 20 31.76 -30.02 -20.95
C SER A 20 31.03 -28.72 -20.57
N ASP A 21 31.53 -28.14 -19.47
CA ASP A 21 31.53 -26.73 -19.05
C ASP A 21 32.00 -25.79 -20.19
N GLU A 22 31.33 -24.69 -20.55
CA GLU A 22 31.54 -23.37 -19.92
C GLU A 22 30.38 -22.36 -20.19
N ASN A 23 29.20 -22.78 -20.68
CA ASN A 23 28.07 -21.86 -20.99
C ASN A 23 26.84 -21.98 -20.07
N ILE A 24 26.93 -22.75 -18.97
CA ILE A 24 25.76 -23.14 -18.18
C ILE A 24 25.50 -22.19 -16.99
N SER A 25 26.50 -21.42 -16.53
CA SER A 25 26.34 -20.53 -15.37
C SER A 25 25.36 -19.37 -15.62
N ASP A 26 25.42 -18.75 -16.79
CA ASP A 26 24.53 -17.63 -17.15
C ASP A 26 23.08 -18.07 -17.44
N GLU A 27 22.88 -19.30 -17.93
CA GLU A 27 21.54 -19.85 -18.17
C GLU A 27 20.85 -20.31 -16.88
N MET A 28 21.59 -20.93 -15.94
CA MET A 28 21.05 -21.30 -14.64
C MET A 28 20.68 -20.08 -13.78
N ASP A 29 21.49 -19.01 -13.81
CA ASP A 29 21.21 -17.78 -13.07
C ASP A 29 20.01 -17.02 -13.66
N ARG A 30 19.90 -16.95 -15.00
CA ARG A 30 18.71 -16.39 -15.67
C ARG A 30 17.44 -17.19 -15.41
N GLY A 31 17.52 -18.53 -15.39
CA GLY A 31 16.39 -19.40 -15.09
C GLY A 31 15.92 -19.28 -13.64
N THR A 32 16.87 -19.17 -12.71
CA THR A 32 16.59 -18.96 -11.27
C THR A 32 15.99 -17.58 -11.05
N LYS A 33 16.61 -16.52 -11.60
CA LYS A 33 16.14 -15.14 -11.51
C LYS A 33 14.72 -14.97 -12.07
N ARG A 34 14.44 -15.51 -13.27
CA ARG A 34 13.09 -15.49 -13.86
C ARG A 34 12.05 -16.21 -13.02
N LYS A 35 12.43 -17.28 -12.32
CA LYS A 35 11.53 -18.01 -11.43
C LYS A 35 11.25 -17.20 -10.15
N THR A 36 12.27 -16.62 -9.53
CA THR A 36 12.09 -15.71 -8.39
C THR A 36 11.27 -14.48 -8.76
N ASP A 37 11.51 -13.86 -9.92
CA ASP A 37 10.75 -12.69 -10.38
C ASP A 37 9.27 -13.04 -10.61
N MET A 38 8.99 -14.24 -11.15
CA MET A 38 7.64 -14.74 -11.36
C MET A 38 6.93 -15.04 -10.03
N ASP A 39 7.64 -15.63 -9.06
CA ASP A 39 7.12 -15.91 -7.73
C ASP A 39 6.84 -14.60 -6.96
N ILE A 40 7.73 -13.61 -7.03
CA ILE A 40 7.55 -12.27 -6.44
C ILE A 40 6.35 -11.57 -7.09
N THR A 41 6.27 -11.56 -8.42
CA THR A 41 5.13 -10.95 -9.15
C THR A 41 3.81 -11.60 -8.75
N PHE A 42 3.79 -12.92 -8.57
CA PHE A 42 2.59 -13.64 -8.13
C PHE A 42 2.20 -13.27 -6.69
N VAL A 43 3.16 -13.22 -5.76
CA VAL A 43 2.94 -12.84 -4.37
C VAL A 43 2.44 -11.41 -4.27
N THR A 44 3.06 -10.46 -4.97
CA THR A 44 2.64 -9.05 -5.02
C THR A 44 1.22 -8.90 -5.56
N ARG A 45 0.85 -9.66 -6.60
CA ARG A 45 -0.52 -9.66 -7.14
C ARG A 45 -1.53 -10.16 -6.11
N LEU A 46 -1.20 -11.21 -5.36
CA LEU A 46 -2.07 -11.75 -4.32
C LEU A 46 -2.21 -10.78 -3.15
N ALA A 47 -1.11 -10.13 -2.75
CA ALA A 47 -1.11 -9.09 -1.72
C ALA A 47 -2.00 -7.91 -2.14
N LYS A 48 -1.87 -7.41 -3.39
CA LYS A 48 -2.76 -6.38 -3.95
C LYS A 48 -4.22 -6.81 -3.86
N GLN A 49 -4.54 -8.02 -4.30
CA GLN A 49 -5.91 -8.54 -4.26
C GLN A 49 -6.46 -8.57 -2.82
N LYS A 50 -5.69 -9.10 -1.87
CA LYS A 50 -6.08 -9.16 -0.45
C LYS A 50 -6.31 -7.78 0.14
N ALA A 51 -5.35 -6.88 -0.07
CA ALA A 51 -5.42 -5.51 0.43
C ALA A 51 -6.62 -4.77 -0.15
N SER A 52 -6.89 -4.94 -1.45
CA SER A 52 -8.03 -4.30 -2.11
C SER A 52 -9.38 -4.76 -1.56
N ILE A 53 -9.53 -6.06 -1.30
CA ILE A 53 -10.74 -6.60 -0.68
C ILE A 53 -10.85 -6.12 0.78
N LYS A 54 -9.77 -6.17 1.56
CA LYS A 54 -9.75 -5.66 2.95
C LYS A 54 -10.14 -4.18 3.02
N TRP A 55 -9.63 -3.36 2.10
CA TRP A 55 -9.99 -1.95 1.97
C TRP A 55 -11.46 -1.77 1.60
N LEU A 56 -11.96 -2.53 0.62
CA LEU A 56 -13.37 -2.41 0.22
C LEU A 56 -14.30 -2.75 1.40
N LEU A 57 -14.00 -3.82 2.13
CA LEU A 57 -14.76 -4.20 3.32
C LEU A 57 -14.68 -3.13 4.42
N SER A 58 -13.52 -2.51 4.62
CA SER A 58 -13.41 -1.41 5.60
C SER A 58 -14.34 -0.26 5.25
N LYS A 59 -14.47 0.10 3.96
CA LYS A 59 -15.43 1.11 3.51
C LYS A 59 -16.88 0.63 3.57
N ALA A 60 -17.18 -0.61 3.21
CA ALA A 60 -18.53 -1.16 3.25
C ALA A 60 -19.11 -1.25 4.68
N PHE A 61 -18.25 -1.42 5.69
CA PHE A 61 -18.67 -1.58 7.09
C PHE A 61 -18.27 -0.41 8.00
N ASN A 62 -17.92 0.76 7.47
CA ASN A 62 -17.43 1.92 8.26
C ASN A 62 -16.35 1.52 9.28
N ASN A 63 -15.39 0.72 8.83
CA ASN A 63 -14.29 0.11 9.58
C ASN A 63 -14.72 -0.87 10.70
N LYS A 64 -16.00 -1.19 10.84
CA LYS A 64 -16.54 -2.16 11.81
C LYS A 64 -16.85 -3.50 11.14
N ILE A 65 -15.81 -4.13 10.58
CA ILE A 65 -15.94 -5.38 9.81
C ILE A 65 -16.35 -6.53 10.76
N PRO A 66 -17.38 -7.33 10.42
CA PRO A 66 -17.74 -8.53 11.18
C PRO A 66 -16.56 -9.52 11.31
N GLU A 67 -16.40 -10.17 12.47
CA GLU A 67 -15.28 -11.09 12.74
C GLU A 67 -15.13 -12.18 11.66
N ASN A 68 -16.25 -12.72 11.18
CA ASN A 68 -16.28 -13.73 10.13
C ASN A 68 -15.83 -13.21 8.76
N LEU A 69 -15.71 -11.89 8.56
CA LEU A 69 -15.28 -11.24 7.31
C LEU A 69 -13.94 -10.52 7.42
N LYS A 70 -13.37 -10.35 8.62
CA LYS A 70 -12.06 -9.68 8.82
C LYS A 70 -10.95 -10.30 7.98
N GLU A 71 -10.88 -11.62 7.95
CA GLU A 71 -10.04 -12.36 7.01
C GLU A 71 -10.88 -12.80 5.81
N PRO A 72 -10.77 -12.12 4.65
CA PRO A 72 -11.69 -12.34 3.52
C PRO A 72 -11.44 -13.66 2.79
N PHE A 73 -10.25 -14.24 2.94
CA PHE A 73 -9.87 -15.48 2.28
C PHE A 73 -9.80 -16.64 3.28
N TYR A 74 -10.08 -17.85 2.80
CA TYR A 74 -9.87 -19.09 3.53
C TYR A 74 -9.10 -20.07 2.65
N ARG A 75 -8.52 -21.09 3.26
CA ARG A 75 -7.88 -22.19 2.52
C ARG A 75 -8.77 -23.43 2.57
N ASP A 76 -8.89 -24.11 1.44
CA ASP A 76 -9.58 -25.39 1.36
C ASP A 76 -8.67 -26.56 1.79
N HIS A 77 -9.16 -27.79 1.64
CA HIS A 77 -8.40 -29.00 1.97
C HIS A 77 -7.21 -29.24 1.02
N GLU A 78 -7.17 -28.60 -0.15
CA GLU A 78 -6.05 -28.65 -1.10
C GLU A 78 -5.06 -27.51 -0.87
N ASN A 79 -5.24 -26.73 0.20
CA ASN A 79 -4.45 -25.54 0.53
C ASN A 79 -4.51 -24.46 -0.58
N GLN A 80 -5.57 -24.47 -1.40
CA GLN A 80 -5.89 -23.39 -2.33
C GLN A 80 -6.62 -22.28 -1.58
N GLU A 81 -6.29 -21.04 -1.93
CA GLU A 81 -6.89 -19.87 -1.29
C GLU A 81 -8.14 -19.41 -2.05
N HIS A 82 -9.24 -19.27 -1.32
CA HIS A 82 -10.56 -18.93 -1.85
C HIS A 82 -11.13 -17.71 -1.14
N LEU A 83 -11.83 -16.88 -1.89
CA LEU A 83 -12.61 -15.79 -1.31
C LEU A 83 -13.85 -16.36 -0.62
N LYS A 84 -14.17 -15.85 0.58
CA LYS A 84 -15.36 -16.32 1.33
C LYS A 84 -16.64 -16.19 0.49
N PRO A 85 -17.55 -17.18 0.48
CA PRO A 85 -18.75 -17.16 -0.35
C PRO A 85 -19.65 -15.94 -0.14
N GLN A 86 -19.70 -15.41 1.08
CA GLN A 86 -20.44 -14.18 1.40
C GLN A 86 -19.89 -12.96 0.64
N ILE A 87 -18.57 -12.87 0.48
CA ILE A 87 -17.93 -11.78 -0.27
C ILE A 87 -18.11 -12.01 -1.76
N VAL A 88 -17.97 -13.25 -2.25
CA VAL A 88 -18.26 -13.61 -3.65
C VAL A 88 -19.68 -13.18 -4.03
N GLY A 89 -20.68 -13.53 -3.21
CA GLY A 89 -22.07 -13.12 -3.41
C GLY A 89 -22.25 -11.60 -3.37
N GLY A 90 -21.67 -10.94 -2.36
CA GLY A 90 -21.73 -9.49 -2.18
C GLY A 90 -21.06 -8.66 -3.28
N LEU A 91 -20.07 -9.23 -3.98
CA LEU A 91 -19.46 -8.63 -5.17
C LEU A 91 -20.33 -8.86 -6.41
N ALA A 92 -20.86 -10.08 -6.57
CA ALA A 92 -21.66 -10.49 -7.73
C ALA A 92 -23.09 -9.94 -7.74
N ASN A 93 -23.61 -9.45 -6.61
CA ASN A 93 -24.87 -8.73 -6.51
C ASN A 93 -24.70 -7.20 -6.33
N ALA A 94 -23.45 -6.71 -6.38
CA ALA A 94 -23.06 -5.31 -6.16
C ALA A 94 -23.28 -4.73 -4.75
N GLU A 95 -23.74 -5.53 -3.78
CA GLU A 95 -24.07 -5.08 -2.42
C GLU A 95 -22.88 -4.42 -1.71
N ILE A 96 -21.70 -5.04 -1.75
CA ILE A 96 -20.52 -4.51 -1.05
C ILE A 96 -20.09 -3.16 -1.66
N TYR A 97 -20.22 -3.01 -2.98
CA TYR A 97 -19.96 -1.73 -3.65
C TYR A 97 -20.95 -0.65 -3.24
N CYS A 98 -22.24 -0.99 -3.16
CA CYS A 98 -23.30 -0.09 -2.72
C CYS A 98 -23.08 0.37 -1.27
N LEU A 99 -22.74 -0.55 -0.38
CA LEU A 99 -22.41 -0.24 1.01
C LEU A 99 -21.18 0.70 1.10
N ALA A 100 -20.12 0.40 0.34
CA ALA A 100 -18.93 1.24 0.32
C ALA A 100 -19.24 2.65 -0.20
N LEU A 101 -19.93 2.78 -1.34
CA LEU A 101 -20.29 4.07 -1.92
C LEU A 101 -21.26 4.86 -1.03
N GLY A 102 -22.26 4.19 -0.45
CA GLY A 102 -23.20 4.79 0.50
C GLY A 102 -22.50 5.37 1.72
N ASN A 103 -21.50 4.67 2.25
CA ASN A 103 -20.70 5.16 3.36
C ASN A 103 -19.74 6.30 2.96
N ILE A 104 -19.09 6.20 1.80
CA ILE A 104 -18.16 7.22 1.29
C ILE A 104 -18.87 8.56 1.09
N TYR A 105 -20.06 8.55 0.49
CA TYR A 105 -20.84 9.77 0.23
C TYR A 105 -21.79 10.14 1.36
N SER A 106 -22.05 9.24 2.30
CA SER A 106 -23.15 9.36 3.27
C SER A 106 -24.50 9.66 2.58
N ASP A 107 -24.73 9.05 1.42
CA ASP A 107 -25.93 9.25 0.59
C ASP A 107 -26.67 7.91 0.36
N PRO A 108 -27.91 7.76 0.87
CA PRO A 108 -28.73 6.57 0.67
C PRO A 108 -28.99 6.18 -0.79
N ASN A 109 -28.85 7.11 -1.74
CA ASN A 109 -29.03 6.82 -3.17
C ASN A 109 -28.08 5.74 -3.70
N TYR A 110 -26.96 5.50 -3.02
CA TYR A 110 -25.98 4.49 -3.40
C TYR A 110 -26.28 3.08 -2.86
N HIS A 111 -27.30 2.89 -2.01
CA HIS A 111 -27.53 1.60 -1.34
C HIS A 111 -28.09 0.48 -2.24
N ASN A 112 -28.72 0.82 -3.37
CA ASN A 112 -29.45 -0.14 -4.21
C ASN A 112 -29.12 0.02 -5.70
N LEU A 113 -27.84 0.03 -6.05
CA LEU A 113 -27.37 0.13 -7.43
C LEU A 113 -26.98 -1.25 -7.98
N ASN A 114 -27.27 -1.48 -9.26
CA ASN A 114 -26.67 -2.60 -9.99
C ASN A 114 -25.28 -2.20 -10.52
N HIS A 115 -24.51 -3.17 -11.05
CA HIS A 115 -23.16 -2.88 -11.54
C HIS A 115 -23.15 -1.84 -12.66
N TRP A 116 -24.15 -1.87 -13.55
CA TRP A 116 -24.26 -0.86 -14.62
C TRP A 116 -24.37 0.56 -14.06
N ALA A 117 -25.25 0.79 -13.09
CA ALA A 117 -25.43 2.09 -12.45
C ALA A 117 -24.17 2.54 -11.67
N ILE A 118 -23.45 1.60 -11.05
CA ILE A 118 -22.16 1.88 -10.40
C ILE A 118 -21.12 2.34 -11.43
N LEU A 119 -20.96 1.60 -12.53
CA LEU A 119 -20.01 1.94 -13.59
C LEU A 119 -20.35 3.30 -14.23
N GLN A 120 -21.64 3.58 -14.44
CA GLN A 120 -22.10 4.87 -14.94
C GLN A 120 -21.81 6.01 -13.96
N THR A 121 -22.02 5.77 -12.67
CA THR A 121 -21.71 6.74 -11.60
C THR A 121 -20.22 7.08 -11.60
N LEU A 122 -19.35 6.07 -11.65
CA LEU A 122 -17.89 6.26 -11.67
C LEU A 122 -17.45 7.03 -12.92
N SER A 123 -18.00 6.69 -14.08
CA SER A 123 -17.72 7.40 -15.35
C SER A 123 -18.12 8.87 -15.28
N ARG A 124 -19.31 9.19 -14.73
CA ARG A 124 -19.77 10.58 -14.53
C ARG A 124 -18.85 11.38 -13.60
N LYS A 125 -18.17 10.71 -12.68
CA LYS A 125 -17.16 11.28 -11.78
C LYS A 125 -15.75 11.30 -12.37
N SER A 126 -15.63 11.05 -13.67
CA SER A 126 -14.34 11.01 -14.39
C SER A 126 -13.36 10.01 -13.77
N VAL A 127 -13.88 8.86 -13.34
CA VAL A 127 -13.09 7.70 -12.92
C VAL A 127 -13.31 6.60 -13.94
N TYR A 128 -12.23 6.18 -14.57
CA TYR A 128 -12.23 5.19 -15.64
C TYR A 128 -11.37 3.99 -15.24
N ASN A 129 -11.63 2.85 -15.88
CA ASN A 129 -10.75 1.69 -15.76
C ASN A 129 -9.41 2.01 -16.44
N ASN A 130 -8.30 1.61 -15.82
CA ASN A 130 -6.96 1.75 -16.41
C ASN A 130 -6.67 0.65 -17.46
N GLU A 131 -7.40 -0.46 -17.42
CA GLU A 131 -7.24 -1.55 -18.39
C GLU A 131 -8.20 -1.40 -19.58
N ASP A 132 -7.74 -1.73 -20.80
CA ASP A 132 -8.53 -1.77 -22.05
C ASP A 132 -9.70 -2.77 -22.03
N ALA A 133 -9.91 -3.48 -20.90
CA ALA A 133 -11.02 -4.41 -20.72
C ALA A 133 -12.34 -3.66 -20.53
N GLN A 134 -13.29 -3.89 -21.45
CA GLN A 134 -14.67 -3.42 -21.29
C GLN A 134 -15.34 -4.13 -20.10
N LEU A 135 -15.55 -3.39 -19.01
CA LEU A 135 -16.32 -3.86 -17.87
C LEU A 135 -17.81 -3.83 -18.21
N THR A 136 -18.47 -4.99 -18.08
CA THR A 136 -19.91 -5.14 -18.29
C THR A 136 -20.56 -5.77 -17.08
N GLU A 137 -21.84 -5.46 -16.85
CA GLU A 137 -22.64 -6.07 -15.78
C GLU A 137 -22.63 -7.60 -15.88
N THR A 138 -22.78 -8.15 -17.10
CA THR A 138 -22.73 -9.59 -17.36
C THR A 138 -21.44 -10.26 -16.86
N THR A 139 -20.30 -9.59 -16.97
CA THR A 139 -19.02 -10.12 -16.46
C THR A 139 -18.96 -10.10 -14.93
N LEU A 140 -19.56 -9.09 -14.30
CA LEU A 140 -19.53 -8.89 -12.84
C LEU A 140 -20.55 -9.75 -12.08
N ILE A 141 -21.64 -10.17 -12.72
CA ILE A 141 -22.60 -11.10 -12.11
C ILE A 141 -22.15 -12.57 -12.16
N GLN A 142 -21.13 -12.90 -12.96
CA GLN A 142 -20.61 -14.28 -13.08
C GLN A 142 -19.91 -14.72 -11.80
N THR A 143 -20.37 -15.83 -11.20
CA THR A 143 -19.79 -16.40 -9.98
C THR A 143 -19.10 -17.75 -10.17
N ASN A 144 -19.20 -18.37 -11.35
CA ASN A 144 -18.64 -19.68 -11.64
C ASN A 144 -17.84 -19.71 -12.96
N PRO A 145 -16.55 -19.30 -12.96
CA PRO A 145 -15.82 -18.69 -11.84
C PRO A 145 -16.11 -17.18 -11.70
N LEU A 146 -15.92 -16.64 -10.49
CA LEU A 146 -15.94 -15.20 -10.24
C LEU A 146 -14.85 -14.50 -11.07
N ARG A 147 -15.23 -13.47 -11.83
CA ARG A 147 -14.30 -12.70 -12.67
C ARG A 147 -13.49 -11.71 -11.84
N MET A 148 -12.53 -12.22 -11.07
CA MET A 148 -11.77 -11.43 -10.09
C MET A 148 -11.10 -10.18 -10.69
N SER A 149 -10.51 -10.29 -11.89
CA SER A 149 -9.90 -9.12 -12.55
C SER A 149 -10.90 -7.98 -12.78
N ALA A 150 -12.14 -8.30 -13.18
CA ALA A 150 -13.19 -7.30 -13.36
C ALA A 150 -13.58 -6.64 -12.02
N HIS A 151 -13.72 -7.43 -10.95
CA HIS A 151 -14.01 -6.90 -9.62
C HIS A 151 -12.87 -6.03 -9.08
N MET A 152 -11.61 -6.42 -9.32
CA MET A 152 -10.43 -5.63 -8.94
C MET A 152 -10.41 -4.28 -9.64
N ALA A 153 -10.77 -4.22 -10.93
CA ALA A 153 -10.89 -2.95 -11.66
C ALA A 153 -11.97 -2.05 -11.06
N VAL A 154 -13.14 -2.58 -10.71
CA VAL A 154 -14.20 -1.80 -10.02
C VAL A 154 -13.72 -1.29 -8.66
N ILE A 155 -13.00 -2.11 -7.89
CA ILE A 155 -12.46 -1.70 -6.59
C ILE A 155 -11.43 -0.58 -6.76
N GLU A 156 -10.53 -0.70 -7.73
CA GLU A 156 -9.53 0.33 -8.05
C GLU A 156 -10.20 1.65 -8.45
N MET A 157 -11.27 1.60 -9.26
CA MET A 157 -12.08 2.77 -9.57
C MET A 157 -12.71 3.39 -8.31
N ILE A 158 -13.28 2.59 -7.41
CA ILE A 158 -13.87 3.11 -6.14
C ILE A 158 -12.77 3.71 -5.24
N MET A 159 -11.57 3.11 -5.19
CA MET A 159 -10.42 3.68 -4.48
C MET A 159 -10.00 5.02 -5.08
N ASN A 160 -9.88 5.12 -6.40
CA ASN A 160 -9.54 6.36 -7.08
C ASN A 160 -10.58 7.46 -6.84
N LEU A 161 -11.87 7.09 -6.83
CA LEU A 161 -12.95 7.99 -6.45
C LEU A 161 -12.77 8.48 -5.01
N TYR A 162 -12.56 7.58 -4.06
CA TYR A 162 -12.37 7.92 -2.65
C TYR A 162 -11.17 8.85 -2.46
N THR A 163 -10.04 8.56 -3.10
CA THR A 163 -8.84 9.39 -3.03
C THR A 163 -9.11 10.81 -3.53
N LYS A 164 -9.83 10.97 -4.65
CA LYS A 164 -10.24 12.29 -5.18
C LYS A 164 -11.16 13.07 -4.26
N GLU A 165 -12.05 12.39 -3.52
CA GLU A 165 -12.99 13.04 -2.60
C GLU A 165 -12.32 13.41 -1.27
N VAL A 166 -11.31 12.65 -0.83
CA VAL A 166 -10.58 12.91 0.43
C VAL A 166 -9.46 13.92 0.27
N VAL A 167 -8.72 13.85 -0.84
CA VAL A 167 -7.56 14.69 -1.11
C VAL A 167 -7.97 15.87 -1.97
N SER A 168 -7.71 17.09 -1.49
CA SER A 168 -7.89 18.30 -2.28
C SER A 168 -6.60 19.12 -2.28
N ALA A 169 -6.35 19.82 -3.40
CA ALA A 169 -5.21 20.71 -3.55
C ALA A 169 -5.15 21.75 -2.41
N ASP A 170 -6.30 22.30 -2.01
CA ASP A 170 -6.39 23.26 -0.91
C ASP A 170 -5.95 22.68 0.44
N ARG A 171 -6.28 21.42 0.73
CA ARG A 171 -5.86 20.74 1.96
C ARG A 171 -4.36 20.49 1.96
N VAL A 172 -3.81 20.05 0.83
CA VAL A 172 -2.38 19.83 0.63
C VAL A 172 -1.60 21.15 0.79
N LEU A 173 -2.05 22.22 0.11
CA LEU A 173 -1.48 23.56 0.24
C LEU A 173 -1.49 24.04 1.68
N SER A 174 -2.64 23.94 2.34
CA SER A 174 -2.79 24.36 3.74
C SER A 174 -1.84 23.62 4.67
N ALA A 175 -1.63 22.32 4.45
CA ALA A 175 -0.67 21.54 5.21
C ALA A 175 0.77 22.01 4.97
N ILE A 176 1.16 22.21 3.71
CA ILE A 176 2.52 22.67 3.36
C ILE A 176 2.80 24.08 3.91
N TYR A 177 1.82 24.97 3.87
CA TYR A 177 1.95 26.32 4.43
C TYR A 177 2.18 26.31 5.95
N ARG A 178 1.58 25.36 6.67
CA ARG A 178 1.78 25.22 8.12
C ARG A 178 3.23 24.83 8.44
N PHE A 179 3.83 23.93 7.66
CA PHE A 179 5.25 23.57 7.82
C PHE A 179 6.17 24.79 7.69
N LYS A 180 5.86 25.69 6.75
CA LYS A 180 6.64 26.92 6.53
C LYS A 180 6.24 28.08 7.46
N HIS A 181 5.36 27.87 8.43
CA HIS A 181 4.82 28.92 9.29
C HIS A 181 4.24 30.12 8.50
N GLY A 182 3.62 29.84 7.34
CA GLY A 182 3.08 30.85 6.44
C GLY A 182 4.11 31.69 5.68
N LYS A 183 5.40 31.32 5.72
CA LYS A 183 6.48 32.05 5.05
C LYS A 183 6.82 31.43 3.68
N GLY A 184 7.19 32.29 2.74
CA GLY A 184 7.67 31.90 1.41
C GLY A 184 6.54 31.72 0.38
N PRO A 185 6.93 31.49 -0.89
CA PRO A 185 5.98 31.37 -1.99
C PRO A 185 5.14 30.08 -1.87
N ALA A 186 3.90 30.16 -2.39
CA ALA A 186 3.05 29.00 -2.58
C ALA A 186 3.79 27.98 -3.46
N PRO A 187 3.91 26.71 -3.05
CA PRO A 187 4.35 25.68 -3.98
C PRO A 187 3.29 25.55 -5.09
N ASN A 188 3.74 25.30 -6.32
CA ASN A 188 2.84 24.89 -7.38
C ASN A 188 2.35 23.46 -7.09
N ILE A 189 1.03 23.25 -7.12
CA ILE A 189 0.42 21.95 -6.86
C ILE A 189 0.20 21.23 -8.18
N PRO A 190 0.71 20.00 -8.35
CA PRO A 190 0.44 19.19 -9.52
C PRO A 190 -1.04 18.82 -9.67
N ASP A 191 -1.52 18.59 -10.90
CA ASP A 191 -2.89 18.11 -11.13
C ASP A 191 -3.10 16.66 -10.64
N ASN A 192 -2.05 15.85 -10.69
CA ASN A 192 -2.09 14.45 -10.27
C ASN A 192 -2.07 14.32 -8.74
N VAL A 193 -3.11 13.71 -8.18
CA VAL A 193 -3.29 13.53 -6.73
C VAL A 193 -2.11 12.81 -6.06
N VAL A 194 -1.49 11.83 -6.74
CA VAL A 194 -0.31 11.14 -6.19
C VAL A 194 0.84 12.12 -5.97
N ASP A 195 1.11 12.97 -6.97
CA ASP A 195 2.19 13.96 -6.89
C ASP A 195 1.89 15.03 -5.83
N GLN A 196 0.62 15.40 -5.63
CA GLN A 196 0.21 16.29 -4.52
C GLN A 196 0.53 15.67 -3.16
N LEU A 197 0.23 14.38 -2.96
CA LEU A 197 0.52 13.68 -1.70
C LEU A 197 2.03 13.53 -1.49
N LEU A 198 2.80 13.18 -2.54
CA LEU A 198 4.26 13.09 -2.45
C LEU A 198 4.88 14.44 -2.07
N GLN A 199 4.36 15.54 -2.60
CA GLN A 199 4.80 16.90 -2.25
C GLN A 199 4.49 17.23 -0.78
N TRP A 200 3.32 16.82 -0.27
CA TRP A 200 2.99 16.98 1.15
C TRP A 200 3.96 16.21 2.05
N VAL A 201 4.24 14.94 1.75
CA VAL A 201 5.18 14.12 2.53
C VAL A 201 6.60 14.68 2.44
N THR A 202 7.03 15.13 1.26
CA THR A 202 8.35 15.75 1.06
C THR A 202 8.53 16.97 1.95
N HIS A 203 7.57 17.89 1.96
CA HIS A 203 7.67 19.08 2.80
C HIS A 203 7.57 18.77 4.30
N ALA A 204 6.87 17.70 4.69
CA ALA A 204 6.90 17.22 6.07
C ALA A 204 8.30 16.72 6.46
N CYS A 205 8.97 15.97 5.58
CA CYS A 205 10.34 15.50 5.80
C CYS A 205 11.33 16.68 5.88
N ASP A 206 11.18 17.71 5.04
CA ASP A 206 12.00 18.92 5.13
C ASP A 206 11.80 19.65 6.46
N ALA A 207 10.55 19.80 6.90
CA ALA A 207 10.23 20.42 8.18
C ALA A 207 10.75 19.59 9.36
N MET A 208 10.73 18.26 9.22
CA MET A 208 11.29 17.36 10.22
C MET A 208 12.81 17.48 10.31
N ARG A 209 13.50 17.58 9.17
CA ARG A 209 14.95 17.83 9.12
C ARG A 209 15.30 19.14 9.84
N MET A 210 14.57 20.22 9.57
CA MET A 210 14.79 21.52 10.24
C MET A 210 14.61 21.41 11.75
N ARG A 211 13.58 20.70 12.22
CA ARG A 211 13.37 20.48 13.67
C ARG A 211 14.54 19.70 14.29
N ILE A 212 15.04 18.65 13.62
CA ILE A 212 16.19 17.87 14.09
C ILE A 212 17.47 18.73 14.14
N GLU A 213 17.67 19.60 13.14
CA GLU A 213 18.79 20.56 13.12
C GLU A 213 18.76 21.52 14.31
N GLU A 214 17.58 22.03 14.66
CA GLU A 214 17.37 22.89 15.83
C GLU A 214 17.64 22.14 17.14
N GLU A 215 17.08 20.94 17.31
CA GLU A 215 17.27 20.09 18.50
C GLU A 215 18.75 19.73 18.72
N ILE A 216 19.45 19.26 17.67
CA ILE A 216 20.88 18.92 17.75
C ILE A 216 21.73 20.18 18.00
N GLY A 217 21.37 21.33 17.42
CA GLY A 217 22.05 22.60 17.63
C GLY A 217 21.95 23.12 19.07
N GLU A 218 20.81 22.90 19.73
CA GLU A 218 20.61 23.23 21.15
C GLU A 218 21.40 22.29 22.08
N GLU A 219 21.43 20.99 21.80
CA GLU A 219 22.18 19.99 22.57
C GLU A 219 23.71 20.16 22.50
N GLN A 220 24.23 20.69 21.38
CA GLN A 220 25.67 20.96 21.22
C GLN A 220 26.23 22.01 22.20
N ASN A 221 25.38 22.83 22.82
CA ASN A 221 25.80 23.75 23.89
C ASN A 221 25.98 23.06 25.26
N GLY A 222 25.72 21.74 25.37
CA GLY A 222 25.62 20.98 26.62
C GLY A 222 26.69 19.90 26.91
N GLY A 223 27.66 19.65 26.02
CA GLY A 223 28.83 18.78 26.29
C GLY A 223 28.82 17.37 25.68
N ASP A 224 30.00 16.76 25.71
CA ASP A 224 30.55 15.57 25.01
C ASP A 224 29.70 14.28 25.02
N GLY A 225 28.58 14.27 24.28
CA GLY A 225 27.77 13.09 23.97
C GLY A 225 27.90 12.66 22.50
N ASP A 226 27.60 11.39 22.21
CA ASP A 226 27.67 10.79 20.87
C ASP A 226 26.90 11.65 19.84
N ARG A 227 27.61 12.09 18.80
CA ARG A 227 27.14 13.16 17.90
C ARG A 227 26.06 12.61 16.97
N LEU A 228 24.79 12.87 17.28
CA LEU A 228 23.71 12.63 16.35
C LEU A 228 23.90 13.50 15.10
N LYS A 229 23.88 12.89 13.92
CA LYS A 229 23.94 13.59 12.64
C LYS A 229 22.52 13.83 12.15
N VAL A 230 22.31 15.01 11.57
CA VAL A 230 21.06 15.34 10.89
C VAL A 230 20.83 14.32 9.77
N PRO A 231 19.71 13.57 9.79
CA PRO A 231 19.43 12.55 8.79
C PRO A 231 19.16 13.17 7.42
N GLU A 232 19.59 12.47 6.36
CA GLU A 232 19.29 12.82 4.97
C GLU A 232 18.03 12.08 4.49
N PHE A 233 16.90 12.77 4.40
CA PHE A 233 15.71 12.25 3.71
C PHE A 233 15.90 12.29 2.19
N SER A 234 15.64 11.16 1.54
CA SER A 234 15.67 11.01 0.09
C SER A 234 14.50 11.76 -0.57
N PRO A 235 14.69 12.34 -1.76
CA PRO A 235 13.60 12.97 -2.50
C PRO A 235 12.58 11.92 -2.96
N LEU A 236 11.30 12.24 -2.84
CA LEU A 236 10.20 11.37 -3.27
C LEU A 236 9.78 11.72 -4.70
N ARG A 237 9.86 10.75 -5.62
CA ARG A 237 9.51 10.88 -7.03
C ARG A 237 8.27 10.06 -7.38
N ASP A 238 8.14 8.90 -6.76
CA ASP A 238 6.98 8.02 -6.94
C ASP A 238 6.61 7.29 -5.64
N LEU A 239 5.60 6.42 -5.70
CA LEU A 239 5.14 5.66 -4.54
C LEU A 239 6.15 4.61 -4.05
N LYS A 240 7.10 4.17 -4.90
CA LYS A 240 8.13 3.20 -4.51
C LYS A 240 9.12 3.80 -3.54
N ASP A 241 9.34 5.13 -3.60
CA ASP A 241 10.19 5.85 -2.66
C ASP A 241 9.61 5.88 -1.22
N LEU A 242 8.33 5.53 -1.03
CA LEU A 242 7.71 5.39 0.29
C LEU A 242 7.86 3.98 0.89
N CYS A 243 8.31 3.00 0.11
CA CYS A 243 8.27 1.59 0.48
C CYS A 243 9.33 1.18 1.53
N ASP A 244 10.29 2.05 1.84
CA ASP A 244 11.23 1.85 2.96
C ASP A 244 10.71 2.39 4.30
N GLY A 245 9.52 3.00 4.29
CA GLY A 245 8.85 3.53 5.49
C GLY A 245 9.49 4.78 6.09
N VAL A 246 10.66 5.24 5.62
CA VAL A 246 11.40 6.34 6.25
C VAL A 246 10.60 7.64 6.19
N ALA A 247 10.15 8.03 4.99
CA ALA A 247 9.44 9.29 4.79
C ALA A 247 8.08 9.30 5.51
N LEU A 248 7.39 8.15 5.55
CA LEU A 248 6.14 8.02 6.27
C LEU A 248 6.35 8.07 7.80
N ALA A 249 7.43 7.48 8.31
CA ALA A 249 7.75 7.51 9.74
C ALA A 249 8.15 8.93 10.17
N ALA A 250 8.91 9.64 9.33
CA ALA A 250 9.27 11.04 9.55
C ALA A 250 8.03 11.95 9.54
N LEU A 251 7.09 11.71 8.63
CA LEU A 251 5.80 12.40 8.61
C LEU A 251 5.04 12.21 9.94
N ILE A 252 4.94 10.99 10.44
CA ILE A 252 4.28 10.70 11.72
C ILE A 252 5.02 11.37 12.87
N SER A 253 6.35 11.24 12.93
CA SER A 253 7.17 11.86 13.98
C SER A 253 7.03 13.39 13.98
N TYR A 254 6.88 14.01 12.81
CA TYR A 254 6.63 15.44 12.72
C TYR A 254 5.28 15.86 13.33
N TYR A 255 4.21 15.15 12.97
CA TYR A 255 2.84 15.46 13.41
C TYR A 255 2.52 14.98 14.84
N CYS A 256 3.15 13.90 15.28
CA CYS A 256 2.90 13.20 16.54
C CYS A 256 4.23 12.82 17.22
N PRO A 257 5.07 13.81 17.60
CA PRO A 257 6.40 13.54 18.16
C PRO A 257 6.35 12.73 19.46
N ASP A 258 5.28 12.86 20.25
CA ASP A 258 5.08 12.10 21.49
C ASP A 258 4.77 10.61 21.25
N GLU A 259 4.31 10.25 20.05
CA GLU A 259 3.90 8.87 19.70
C GLU A 259 4.96 8.12 18.90
N LEU A 260 5.86 8.84 18.22
CA LEU A 260 6.98 8.30 17.45
C LEU A 260 8.15 9.28 17.45
N SER A 261 9.22 8.93 18.16
CA SER A 261 10.47 9.71 18.14
C SER A 261 11.21 9.51 16.81
N TRP A 262 11.86 10.57 16.34
CA TRP A 262 12.66 10.50 15.12
C TRP A 262 13.93 9.66 15.29
N THR A 263 14.41 9.55 16.53
CA THR A 263 15.56 8.72 16.90
C THR A 263 15.27 7.23 16.76
N ASP A 264 13.99 6.84 16.76
CA ASP A 264 13.58 5.45 16.60
C ASP A 264 13.59 5.02 15.13
N ILE A 265 13.64 5.97 14.18
CA ILE A 265 13.56 5.71 12.74
C ILE A 265 14.93 5.26 12.23
N ARG A 266 14.98 4.15 11.48
CA ARG A 266 16.21 3.69 10.83
C ARG A 266 16.37 4.40 9.49
N ILE A 267 17.22 5.42 9.49
CA ILE A 267 17.51 6.22 8.32
C ILE A 267 18.90 5.86 7.80
N SER A 268 18.97 5.38 6.56
CA SER A 268 20.23 5.11 5.88
C SER A 268 20.13 5.45 4.39
N ARG A 269 21.26 5.74 3.76
CA ARG A 269 21.31 6.08 2.32
C ARG A 269 20.87 4.91 1.43
N VAL A 270 21.06 3.68 1.90
CA VAL A 270 20.66 2.45 1.22
C VAL A 270 19.98 1.57 2.26
N PRO A 271 18.67 1.75 2.50
CA PRO A 271 17.97 0.98 3.53
C PRO A 271 17.91 -0.49 3.15
N SER A 272 18.28 -1.34 4.10
CA SER A 272 18.16 -2.79 3.96
C SER A 272 16.68 -3.19 4.07
N VAL A 273 16.33 -4.39 3.58
CA VAL A 273 14.97 -4.96 3.75
C VAL A 273 14.57 -4.99 5.23
N GLN A 274 15.51 -5.28 6.13
CA GLN A 274 15.23 -5.30 7.57
C GLN A 274 14.93 -3.90 8.13
N ASP A 275 15.62 -2.87 7.64
CA ASP A 275 15.35 -1.48 8.04
C ASP A 275 14.00 -1.01 7.53
N SER A 276 13.67 -1.34 6.28
CA SER A 276 12.36 -1.05 5.69
C SER A 276 11.22 -1.70 6.46
N ILE A 277 11.31 -3.01 6.74
CA ILE A 277 10.30 -3.73 7.52
C ILE A 277 10.16 -3.12 8.91
N TYR A 278 11.28 -2.80 9.57
CA TYR A 278 11.25 -2.18 10.89
C TYR A 278 10.55 -0.80 10.86
N ASN A 279 10.89 0.07 9.91
CA ASN A 279 10.25 1.39 9.79
C ASN A 279 8.75 1.24 9.49
N LEU A 280 8.37 0.31 8.61
CA LEU A 280 6.96 0.03 8.30
C LEU A 280 6.19 -0.57 9.50
N GLN A 281 6.85 -1.33 10.37
CA GLN A 281 6.27 -1.81 11.63
C GLN A 281 5.99 -0.64 12.60
N LEU A 282 6.88 0.36 12.68
CA LEU A 282 6.61 1.58 13.45
C LEU A 282 5.32 2.27 12.99
N LEU A 283 5.10 2.35 11.67
CA LEU A 283 3.87 2.89 11.10
C LEU A 283 2.65 2.04 11.48
N GLN A 284 2.76 0.72 11.36
CA GLN A 284 1.68 -0.21 11.67
C GLN A 284 1.28 -0.13 13.15
N ASP A 285 2.26 -0.06 14.04
CA ASP A 285 2.07 0.08 15.48
C ASP A 285 1.42 1.42 15.83
N PHE A 286 1.91 2.52 15.24
CA PHE A 286 1.27 3.84 15.39
C PHE A 286 -0.19 3.80 14.93
N CYS A 287 -0.47 3.27 13.74
CA CYS A 287 -1.84 3.21 13.22
C CYS A 287 -2.76 2.36 14.09
N SER A 288 -2.24 1.28 14.68
CA SER A 288 -3.03 0.39 15.55
C SER A 288 -3.32 1.01 16.92
N ARG A 289 -2.41 1.83 17.45
CA ARG A 289 -2.56 2.49 18.76
C ARG A 289 -3.31 3.81 18.69
N CYS A 290 -3.02 4.63 17.68
CA CYS A 290 -3.37 6.05 17.65
C CYS A 290 -4.55 6.38 16.72
N LEU A 291 -4.90 5.50 15.78
CA LEU A 291 -6.05 5.72 14.88
C LEU A 291 -7.27 4.92 15.32
N PRO A 292 -8.50 5.43 15.12
CA PRO A 292 -9.73 4.71 15.49
C PRO A 292 -9.94 3.38 14.77
N SER A 293 -9.23 3.16 13.67
CA SER A 293 -9.37 1.98 12.81
C SER A 293 -8.08 1.75 12.04
N SER A 294 -7.73 0.48 11.85
CA SER A 294 -6.55 0.13 11.06
C SER A 294 -6.73 0.53 9.60
N ILE A 295 -5.73 1.23 9.08
CA ILE A 295 -5.58 1.59 7.66
C ILE A 295 -4.56 0.70 6.95
N PHE A 296 -3.94 -0.24 7.67
CA PHE A 296 -2.96 -1.19 7.14
C PHE A 296 -3.68 -2.40 6.55
N HIS A 297 -3.78 -2.41 5.21
CA HIS A 297 -4.35 -3.53 4.46
C HIS A 297 -3.28 -4.41 3.78
N LEU A 298 -2.05 -3.93 3.74
CA LEU A 298 -0.85 -4.64 3.31
C LEU A 298 0.03 -4.93 4.55
N MET A 299 0.77 -6.03 4.52
CA MET A 299 1.80 -6.29 5.51
C MET A 299 3.06 -5.47 5.21
N PRO A 300 3.90 -5.15 6.21
CA PRO A 300 5.20 -4.50 6.00
C PRO A 300 6.06 -5.19 4.93
N GLU A 301 6.04 -6.51 4.88
CA GLU A 301 6.74 -7.31 3.88
C GLU A 301 6.19 -7.03 2.48
N ASP A 302 4.86 -7.03 2.31
CA ASP A 302 4.22 -6.77 1.02
C ASP A 302 4.64 -5.40 0.45
N ILE A 303 4.69 -4.37 1.30
CA ILE A 303 5.10 -3.01 0.91
C ILE A 303 6.58 -2.97 0.54
N THR A 304 7.43 -3.66 1.32
CA THR A 304 8.88 -3.65 1.07
C THR A 304 9.22 -4.25 -0.31
N TYR A 305 8.50 -5.29 -0.73
CA TYR A 305 8.67 -5.92 -2.05
C TYR A 305 8.07 -5.12 -3.22
N MET A 306 7.32 -4.04 -2.97
CA MET A 306 6.83 -3.14 -4.03
C MET A 306 7.91 -2.16 -4.53
N ARG A 307 9.08 -2.12 -3.88
CA ARG A 307 10.21 -1.27 -4.29
C ARG A 307 10.82 -1.70 -5.62
N GLU A 308 10.73 -2.98 -5.95
CA GLU A 308 11.32 -3.59 -7.14
C GLU A 308 10.51 -3.27 -8.41
#